data_AF-A0A1H9YB92-F1
#
_entry.id   AF-A0A1H9YB92-F1
#
_cell.length_a   1.000
_cell.length_b   1.000
_cell.length_c   1.000
_cell.angle_alpha   90.00
_cell.angle_beta   90.00
_cell.angle_gamma   90.00
#
_symmetry.space_group_name_H-M   'P 1'
#
loop_
_entity.id
_entity.type
_entity.pdbx_description
1 polymer ?
#
loop_
_entity_poly.entity_id
_entity_poly.type
_entity_poly.pdbx_seq_one_letter_code
_entity_poly.pdbx_strand_id
1 'polypeptide(L)'
;MSINVVIVMNEFDKIIIVEGRSDYKKVKRILNEPLQILYTNGTIGMDKLEELVDSHMLDEKDVYILVDEDDSGKRLRRQLTQELPHAIHLYVDRSFREVEATPDNELASILASANLKTHSNFLKGYHHHEGN
;
A
#
# COMPACT_ATOMS: atom_id res chain seq x y z
N MET A 1 -35.66 15.60 17.62
CA MET A 1 -35.09 15.69 16.27
C MET A 1 -33.71 15.08 16.37
N SER A 2 -33.58 13.79 16.05
CA SER A 2 -32.29 13.09 16.16
C SER A 2 -31.40 13.54 15.00
N ILE A 3 -30.24 14.10 15.32
CA ILE A 3 -29.21 14.40 14.34
C ILE A 3 -28.68 13.05 13.85
N ASN A 4 -28.91 12.73 12.57
CA ASN A 4 -28.19 11.66 11.90
C ASN A 4 -26.75 12.15 11.71
N VAL A 5 -25.89 11.89 12.69
CA VAL A 5 -24.45 11.99 12.50
C VAL A 5 -24.05 10.77 11.69
N VAL A 6 -23.92 10.94 10.38
CA VAL A 6 -23.21 9.98 9.54
C VAL A 6 -21.74 10.15 9.90
N ILE A 7 -21.28 9.40 10.90
CA ILE A 7 -19.85 9.20 11.12
C ILE A 7 -19.41 8.41 9.89
N VAL A 8 -18.71 9.06 8.97
CA VAL A 8 -17.97 8.35 7.92
C VAL A 8 -16.83 7.66 8.66
N MET A 9 -17.09 6.46 9.18
CA MET A 9 -16.06 5.63 9.77
C MET A 9 -15.05 5.38 8.66
N ASN A 10 -13.78 5.71 8.88
CA ASN A 10 -12.71 5.23 8.02
C ASN A 10 -12.62 3.71 8.27
N GLU A 11 -13.39 2.92 7.51
CA GLU A 11 -13.76 1.53 7.82
C GLU A 11 -12.57 0.54 7.78
N PHE A 12 -11.40 0.97 7.31
CA PHE A 12 -10.25 0.11 7.14
C PHE A 12 -9.21 0.38 8.23
N ASP A 13 -8.77 -0.68 8.91
CA ASP A 13 -7.68 -0.60 9.90
C ASP A 13 -6.29 -0.69 9.26
N LYS A 14 -6.22 -1.23 8.04
CA LYS A 14 -4.99 -1.32 7.24
C LYS A 14 -5.02 -0.33 6.09
N ILE A 15 -3.89 0.33 5.88
CA ILE A 15 -3.71 1.33 4.82
C ILE A 15 -2.40 1.08 4.11
N ILE A 16 -2.40 1.02 2.78
CA ILE A 16 -1.16 1.00 1.98
C ILE A 16 -1.03 2.28 1.16
N ILE A 17 0.14 2.93 1.26
CA ILE A 17 0.50 4.14 0.53
C ILE A 17 1.40 3.75 -0.64
N VAL A 18 1.02 4.19 -1.85
CA VAL A 18 1.77 4.01 -3.09
C VAL A 18 2.01 5.36 -3.78
N GLU A 19 2.91 5.44 -4.76
CA GLU A 19 3.26 6.73 -5.41
C GLU A 19 2.22 7.13 -6.47
N GLY A 20 1.84 6.18 -7.33
CA GLY A 20 1.05 6.45 -8.52
C GLY A 20 -0.27 5.68 -8.64
N ARG A 21 -1.10 6.14 -9.59
CA ARG A 21 -2.37 5.49 -9.93
C ARG A 21 -2.18 4.09 -10.53
N SER A 22 -1.08 3.86 -11.23
CA SER A 22 -0.76 2.54 -11.78
C SER A 22 -0.46 1.52 -10.69
N ASP A 23 0.34 1.90 -9.71
CA ASP A 23 0.65 1.08 -8.53
C ASP A 23 -0.63 0.75 -7.78
N TYR A 24 -1.50 1.76 -7.57
CA TYR A 24 -2.81 1.56 -6.96
C TYR A 24 -3.60 0.46 -7.68
N LYS A 25 -3.72 0.53 -9.01
CA LYS A 25 -4.50 -0.44 -9.79
C LYS A 25 -3.91 -1.85 -9.66
N LYS A 26 -2.59 -1.94 -9.68
CA LYS A 26 -1.88 -3.22 -9.63
C LYS A 26 -1.99 -3.87 -8.26
N VAL A 27 -1.70 -3.13 -7.19
CA VAL A 27 -1.81 -3.58 -5.80
C VAL A 27 -3.24 -3.98 -5.49
N LYS A 28 -4.23 -3.16 -5.87
CA LYS A 28 -5.66 -3.46 -5.67
C LYS A 28 -6.09 -4.78 -6.31
N ARG A 29 -5.57 -5.10 -7.49
CA ARG A 29 -5.90 -6.35 -8.20
C ARG A 29 -5.32 -7.58 -7.51
N ILE A 30 -4.21 -7.44 -6.78
CA ILE A 30 -3.51 -8.55 -6.13
C ILE A 30 -4.06 -8.82 -4.73
N LEU A 31 -4.47 -7.78 -4.00
CA LEU A 31 -5.02 -7.88 -2.66
C LEU A 31 -6.36 -8.62 -2.64
N ASN A 32 -6.56 -9.41 -1.58
CA ASN A 32 -7.76 -10.20 -1.31
C ASN A 32 -8.28 -9.94 0.12
N GLU A 33 -8.16 -8.70 0.59
CA GLU A 33 -8.82 -8.21 1.79
C GLU A 33 -9.27 -6.76 1.63
N PRO A 34 -10.33 -6.35 2.34
CA PRO A 34 -10.72 -4.94 2.43
C PRO A 34 -9.62 -4.13 3.13
N LEU A 35 -8.95 -3.25 2.39
CA LEU A 35 -8.03 -2.25 2.93
C LEU A 35 -8.07 -0.97 2.10
N GLN A 36 -7.61 0.13 2.68
CA GLN A 36 -7.51 1.40 1.97
C GLN A 36 -6.17 1.52 1.24
N ILE A 37 -6.19 1.94 -0.02
CA ILE A 37 -4.99 2.25 -0.79
C ILE A 37 -4.99 3.74 -1.09
N LEU A 38 -4.00 4.46 -0.58
CA LEU A 38 -3.78 5.88 -0.84
C LEU A 38 -2.65 6.04 -1.86
N TYR A 39 -2.73 7.06 -2.71
CA TYR A 39 -1.63 7.39 -3.63
C TYR A 39 -1.38 8.89 -3.71
N THR A 40 -0.10 9.27 -3.75
CA THR A 40 0.34 10.68 -3.63
C THR A 40 0.41 11.44 -4.96
N ASN A 41 0.22 10.75 -6.09
CA ASN A 41 0.42 11.28 -7.45
C ASN A 41 1.83 11.85 -7.68
N GLY A 42 2.85 11.10 -7.27
CA GLY A 42 4.26 11.50 -7.33
C GLY A 42 4.75 12.11 -6.01
N THR A 43 5.58 13.16 -6.11
CA THR A 43 6.10 13.86 -4.92
C THR A 43 5.02 14.70 -4.24
N ILE A 44 4.97 14.61 -2.92
CA ILE A 44 4.08 15.40 -2.07
C ILE A 44 4.89 16.37 -1.22
N GLY A 45 4.44 17.61 -1.11
CA GLY A 45 5.01 18.58 -0.16
C GLY A 45 4.69 18.19 1.28
N MET A 46 5.48 18.66 2.25
CA MET A 46 5.28 18.35 3.68
C MET A 46 3.85 18.69 4.14
N ASP A 47 3.35 19.90 3.87
CA ASP A 47 2.00 20.32 4.29
C ASP A 47 0.88 19.39 3.78
N LYS A 48 1.02 18.90 2.54
CA LYS A 48 0.04 17.96 1.97
C LYS A 48 0.17 16.55 2.53
N LEU A 49 1.37 16.18 2.98
CA LEU A 49 1.59 14.91 3.63
C LEU A 49 0.96 14.93 5.03
N GLU A 50 1.17 16.00 5.79
CA GLU A 50 0.52 16.23 7.09
C GLU A 50 -1.01 16.21 6.95
N GLU A 51 -1.57 16.93 5.96
CA GLU A 51 -3.01 16.89 5.67
C GLU A 51 -3.50 15.46 5.35
N LEU A 52 -2.72 14.67 4.62
CA LEU A 52 -3.04 13.28 4.29
C LEU A 52 -3.03 12.39 5.55
N VAL A 53 -2.02 12.56 6.42
CA VAL A 53 -1.88 11.85 7.70
C VAL A 53 -3.11 12.11 8.57
N ASP A 54 -3.46 13.38 8.77
CA ASP A 54 -4.58 13.81 9.59
C ASP A 54 -5.93 13.36 9.02
N SER A 55 -6.15 13.59 7.72
CA SER A 55 -7.44 13.30 7.05
C SER A 55 -7.78 11.81 7.02
N HIS A 56 -6.77 10.95 7.11
CA HIS A 56 -6.94 9.50 7.11
C HIS A 56 -6.65 8.85 8.46
N MET A 57 -6.37 9.65 9.50
CA MET A 57 -6.05 9.18 10.86
C MET A 57 -4.95 8.13 10.86
N LEU A 58 -3.88 8.36 10.08
CA LEU A 58 -2.86 7.34 9.81
C LEU A 58 -2.07 6.91 11.05
N ASP A 59 -2.00 7.74 12.09
CA ASP A 59 -1.38 7.41 13.38
C ASP A 59 -2.10 6.29 14.14
N GLU A 60 -3.38 6.07 13.86
CA GLU A 60 -4.21 5.05 14.52
C GLU A 60 -4.36 3.77 13.69
N LYS A 61 -3.61 3.66 12.59
CA LYS A 61 -3.82 2.62 11.57
C LYS A 61 -2.56 1.81 11.30
N ASP A 62 -2.74 0.59 10.82
CA ASP A 62 -1.67 -0.25 10.31
C ASP A 62 -1.26 0.25 8.92
N VAL A 63 -0.23 1.11 8.87
CA VAL A 63 0.23 1.73 7.64
C VAL A 63 1.36 0.93 6.98
N TYR A 64 1.25 0.72 5.67
CA TYR A 64 2.23 0.07 4.82
C TYR A 64 2.71 1.05 3.74
N ILE A 65 4.03 1.18 3.55
CA ILE A 65 4.62 2.06 2.52
C ILE A 65 5.24 1.21 1.44
N LEU A 66 4.67 1.27 0.23
CA LEU A 66 5.14 0.59 -0.96
C LEU A 66 5.35 1.61 -2.09
N VAL A 67 6.57 2.13 -2.20
CA VAL A 67 6.96 3.16 -3.17
C VAL A 67 8.11 2.67 -4.03
N ASP A 68 8.35 3.37 -5.14
CA ASP A 68 9.37 3.02 -6.11
C ASP A 68 10.79 3.07 -5.52
N GLU A 69 11.70 2.27 -6.07
CA GLU A 69 13.12 2.20 -5.71
C GLU A 69 13.99 3.17 -6.54
N ASP A 70 13.38 4.25 -7.04
CA ASP A 70 14.04 5.34 -7.74
C ASP A 70 14.30 6.56 -6.83
N ASP A 71 14.76 7.67 -7.38
CA ASP A 71 15.09 8.86 -6.58
C ASP A 71 13.84 9.59 -6.05
N SER A 72 12.70 9.52 -6.74
CA SER A 72 11.43 10.11 -6.30
C SER A 72 10.86 9.31 -5.13
N GLY A 73 10.73 7.99 -5.32
CA GLY A 73 10.23 7.08 -4.30
C GLY A 73 11.09 7.09 -3.04
N LYS A 74 12.43 7.19 -3.16
CA LYS A 74 13.31 7.36 -1.99
C LYS A 74 13.11 8.67 -1.24
N ARG A 75 12.78 9.77 -1.93
CA ARG A 75 12.47 11.06 -1.28
C ARG A 75 11.13 10.96 -0.55
N LEU A 76 10.10 10.44 -1.22
CA LEU A 76 8.80 10.21 -0.63
C LEU A 76 8.89 9.30 0.60
N ARG A 77 9.65 8.20 0.51
CA ARG A 77 9.90 7.30 1.63
C ARG A 77 10.48 8.01 2.84
N ARG A 78 11.46 8.91 2.65
CA ARG A 78 12.06 9.67 3.76
C ARG A 78 11.05 10.59 4.44
N GLN A 79 10.22 11.28 3.65
CA GLN A 79 9.17 12.15 4.19
C GLN A 79 8.16 11.31 4.99
N LEU A 80 7.68 10.20 4.42
CA LEU A 80 6.77 9.29 5.09
C LEU A 80 7.37 8.69 6.38
N THR A 81 8.67 8.35 6.41
CA THR A 81 9.32 7.87 7.64
C THR A 81 9.37 8.95 8.73
N GLN A 82 9.46 10.22 8.37
CA GLN A 82 9.46 11.32 9.34
C GLN A 82 8.08 11.50 9.96
N GLU A 83 7.02 11.46 9.14
CA GLU A 83 5.63 11.66 9.60
C GLU A 83 5.02 10.39 10.21
N LEU A 84 5.36 9.21 9.70
CA LEU A 84 4.76 7.91 10.07
C LEU A 84 5.85 6.92 10.50
N PRO A 85 6.52 7.15 11.64
CA PRO A 85 7.63 6.32 12.10
C PRO A 85 7.21 4.87 12.44
N HIS A 86 5.92 4.61 12.65
CA HIS A 86 5.34 3.29 12.88
C HIS A 86 5.04 2.50 11.60
N ALA A 87 5.08 3.14 10.42
CA ALA A 87 4.69 2.49 9.19
C ALA A 87 5.63 1.33 8.80
N ILE A 88 5.04 0.27 8.24
CA ILE A 88 5.76 -0.90 7.74
C ILE A 88 6.24 -0.63 6.32
N HIS A 89 7.55 -0.66 6.11
CA HIS A 89 8.16 -0.42 4.81
C HIS A 89 8.23 -1.69 3.97
N LEU A 90 7.53 -1.68 2.83
CA LEU A 90 7.61 -2.71 1.80
C LEU A 90 8.56 -2.27 0.69
N TYR A 91 9.30 -3.22 0.14
CA TYR A 91 10.33 -2.98 -0.87
C TYR A 91 10.16 -3.96 -2.04
N VAL A 92 10.18 -3.41 -3.25
CA VAL A 92 10.35 -4.20 -4.47
C VAL A 92 11.84 -4.40 -4.76
N ASP A 93 12.19 -5.42 -5.55
CA ASP A 93 13.58 -5.57 -5.99
C ASP A 93 14.00 -4.34 -6.81
N ARG A 94 15.18 -3.80 -6.51
CA ARG A 94 15.76 -2.65 -7.22
C ARG A 94 15.93 -2.90 -8.71
N SER A 95 16.02 -4.16 -9.15
CA SER A 95 16.04 -4.53 -10.56
C SER A 95 14.77 -4.14 -11.31
N PHE A 96 13.62 -4.13 -10.62
CA PHE A 96 12.34 -3.72 -11.21
C PHE A 96 12.15 -2.21 -11.19
N ARG A 97 12.82 -1.52 -10.24
CA ARG A 97 12.80 -0.06 -10.02
C ARG A 97 11.44 0.50 -9.61
N GLU A 98 10.35 0.13 -10.27
CA GLU A 98 9.00 0.64 -10.06
C GLU A 98 8.04 -0.48 -9.59
N VAL A 99 7.06 -0.11 -8.77
CA VAL A 99 6.01 -1.03 -8.29
C VAL A 99 5.17 -1.54 -9.47
N GLU A 100 4.79 -0.65 -10.39
CA GLU A 100 4.12 -1.01 -11.65
C GLU A 100 4.93 -2.00 -12.51
N ALA A 101 6.27 -2.00 -12.45
CA ALA A 101 7.11 -2.91 -13.24
C ALA A 101 7.37 -4.27 -12.56
N THR A 102 7.15 -4.37 -11.25
CA THR A 102 7.45 -5.59 -10.46
C THR A 102 6.53 -6.77 -10.82
N PRO A 103 7.00 -7.96 -11.20
CA PRO A 103 6.13 -9.08 -11.58
C PRO A 103 5.06 -9.37 -10.52
N ASP A 104 3.82 -9.65 -10.96
CA ASP A 104 2.67 -9.78 -10.05
C ASP A 104 2.90 -10.79 -8.92
N ASN A 105 3.64 -11.86 -9.20
CA ASN A 105 3.96 -12.89 -8.24
C ASN A 105 4.98 -12.47 -7.18
N GLU A 106 5.94 -11.63 -7.56
CA GLU A 106 6.91 -11.06 -6.62
C GLU A 106 6.19 -10.06 -5.72
N LEU A 107 5.34 -9.21 -6.31
CA LEU A 107 4.54 -8.24 -5.56
C LEU A 107 3.54 -8.93 -4.61
N ALA A 108 2.88 -10.02 -5.05
CA ALA A 108 2.00 -10.81 -4.19
C ALA A 108 2.75 -11.46 -3.02
N SER A 109 4.00 -11.89 -3.23
CA SER A 109 4.83 -12.47 -2.18
C SER A 109 5.29 -11.41 -1.16
N ILE A 110 5.61 -10.20 -1.62
CA ILE A 110 5.94 -9.04 -0.76
C ILE A 110 4.74 -8.64 0.11
N LEU A 111 3.55 -8.55 -0.48
CA LEU A 111 2.33 -8.22 0.27
C LEU A 111 1.99 -9.34 1.28
N ALA A 112 2.07 -10.60 0.86
CA ALA A 112 1.79 -11.74 1.72
C ALA A 112 2.76 -11.84 2.91
N SER A 113 4.04 -11.55 2.71
CA SER A 113 5.04 -11.57 3.80
C SER A 113 4.79 -10.47 4.85
N ALA A 114 4.10 -9.40 4.46
CA ALA A 114 3.62 -8.34 5.34
C ALA A 114 2.27 -8.65 6.02
N ASN A 115 1.81 -9.91 5.95
CA ASN A 115 0.53 -10.37 6.48
C ASN A 115 -0.69 -9.69 5.82
N LEU A 116 -0.54 -9.27 4.55
CA LEU A 116 -1.64 -8.82 3.70
C LEU A 116 -2.13 -10.00 2.83
N LYS A 117 -3.43 -10.28 2.86
CA LYS A 117 -4.05 -11.33 2.06
C LYS A 117 -3.98 -10.96 0.59
N THR A 118 -3.48 -11.87 -0.22
CA THR A 118 -3.41 -11.76 -1.68
C THR A 118 -4.22 -12.87 -2.33
N HIS A 119 -4.65 -12.67 -3.58
CA HIS A 119 -5.26 -13.75 -4.32
C HIS A 119 -4.21 -14.82 -4.66
N SER A 120 -4.54 -16.07 -4.32
CA SER A 120 -3.67 -17.24 -4.49
C SER A 120 -3.10 -17.42 -5.91
N ASN A 121 -3.87 -17.04 -6.94
CA ASN A 121 -3.45 -17.15 -8.35
C ASN A 121 -2.23 -16.28 -8.70
N PHE A 122 -1.86 -15.32 -7.85
CA PHE A 122 -0.64 -14.54 -8.04
C PHE A 122 0.58 -15.16 -7.35
N LEU A 123 0.44 -16.04 -6.36
CA LEU A 123 1.59 -16.62 -5.66
C LEU A 123 2.26 -17.73 -6.50
N LYS A 124 3.59 -17.66 -6.66
CA LYS A 124 4.39 -18.73 -7.31
C LYS A 124 4.20 -20.04 -6.52
N GLY A 125 3.73 -21.10 -7.21
CA GLY A 125 3.54 -22.43 -6.60
C GLY A 125 2.10 -22.94 -6.54
N TYR A 126 1.09 -22.16 -6.93
CA TYR A 126 -0.29 -22.63 -7.13
C TYR A 126 -0.46 -23.45 -8.43
N HIS A 127 0.48 -24.36 -8.71
CA HIS A 127 0.19 -25.48 -9.59
C HIS A 127 -0.65 -26.47 -8.78
N HIS A 128 -1.91 -26.60 -9.15
CA HIS A 128 -2.82 -27.62 -8.66
C HIS A 128 -2.17 -28.99 -8.94
N HIS A 129 -1.59 -29.63 -7.93
CA HIS A 129 -1.46 -31.07 -7.94
C HIS A 129 -2.86 -31.62 -7.69
N GLU A 130 -3.61 -31.84 -8.78
CA GLU A 130 -4.71 -32.81 -8.74
C GLU A 130 -4.07 -34.16 -8.41
N GLY A 131 -4.38 -34.67 -7.21
CA GLY A 131 -4.09 -36.05 -6.87
C GLY A 131 -4.87 -36.95 -7.83
N ASN A 132 -4.13 -37.80 -8.52
CA ASN A 132 -4.64 -38.98 -9.22
C ASN A 132 -5.14 -40.03 -8.23
#